data_AF-A0A935E3A3-F1
#
_entry.id   AF-A0A935E3A3-F1
#
_cell.length_a   1.000
_cell.length_b   1.000
_cell.length_c   1.000
_cell.angle_alpha   90.00
_cell.angle_beta   90.00
_cell.angle_gamma   90.00
#
_symmetry.space_group_name_H-M   'P 1'
#
loop_
_entity.id
_entity.type
_entity.pdbx_description
1 polymer ?
#
loop_
_entity_poly.entity_id
_entity_poly.type
_entity_poly.pdbx_seq_one_letter_code
_entity_poly.pdbx_strand_id
1 'polypeptide(L)'
;MSILSISHHLLYSAMITISLSLLSVSVGAQKNIIIESQPSVDKLMNRFISNGKATETIKAWRIQIITTDDRREMEAAMSTFSVMYPDINMDWKHVVPYYQVRIGYFENKNKLMPFLLELKKTFPSATPVYDNVSKRSLVSN
;
A
#
# COMPACT_ATOMS: atom_id res chain seq x y z
N MET A 1 -72.49 5.42 14.11
CA MET A 1 -71.72 4.63 15.09
C MET A 1 -70.37 4.24 14.50
N SER A 2 -69.57 5.21 14.03
CA SER A 2 -68.36 4.91 13.23
C SER A 2 -67.22 5.86 13.58
N ILE A 3 -67.53 7.14 13.82
CA ILE A 3 -66.53 8.19 14.15
C ILE A 3 -65.92 7.99 15.54
N LEU A 4 -66.69 7.51 16.52
CA LEU A 4 -66.23 7.28 17.90
C LEU A 4 -65.31 6.04 18.03
N SER A 5 -65.49 5.03 17.17
CA SER A 5 -64.60 3.86 17.14
C SER A 5 -63.26 4.22 16.49
N ILE A 6 -63.28 4.98 15.40
CA ILE A 6 -62.08 5.43 14.68
C ILE A 6 -61.20 6.34 15.57
N SER A 7 -61.80 7.20 16.40
CA SER A 7 -61.04 8.08 17.31
C SER A 7 -60.28 7.32 18.40
N HIS A 8 -60.84 6.23 18.93
CA HIS A 8 -60.14 5.39 19.92
C HIS A 8 -58.96 4.63 19.28
N HIS A 9 -59.12 4.08 18.08
CA HIS A 9 -58.03 3.41 17.37
C HIS A 9 -56.87 4.37 17.02
N LEU A 10 -57.18 5.63 16.66
CA LEU A 10 -56.19 6.69 16.45
C LEU A 10 -55.46 7.08 17.74
N LEU A 11 -56.14 7.03 18.89
CA LEU A 11 -55.56 7.34 20.19
C LEU A 11 -54.60 6.22 20.66
N TYR A 12 -54.97 4.96 20.46
CA TYR A 12 -54.11 3.83 20.80
C TYR A 12 -52.87 3.74 19.90
N SER A 13 -52.98 4.04 18.61
CA SER A 13 -51.80 4.07 17.71
C SER A 13 -50.84 5.21 18.05
N ALA A 14 -51.35 6.37 18.46
CA ALA A 14 -50.54 7.48 18.97
C ALA A 14 -49.81 7.11 20.28
N MET A 15 -50.46 6.39 21.19
CA MET A 15 -49.84 5.95 22.44
C MET A 15 -48.73 4.91 22.23
N ILE A 16 -48.91 3.99 21.26
CA ILE A 16 -47.92 2.97 20.91
C ILE A 16 -46.68 3.58 20.24
N THR A 17 -46.87 4.57 19.37
CA THR A 17 -45.76 5.26 18.69
C THR A 17 -44.92 6.12 19.64
N ILE A 18 -45.55 6.77 20.63
CA ILE A 18 -44.85 7.51 21.68
C ILE A 18 -44.02 6.57 22.56
N SER A 19 -44.59 5.42 22.95
CA SER A 19 -43.90 4.40 23.74
C SER A 19 -42.68 3.80 23.00
N LEU A 20 -42.80 3.58 21.67
CA LEU A 20 -41.71 3.05 20.86
C LEU A 20 -40.56 4.05 20.64
N SER A 21 -40.85 5.35 20.66
CA SER A 21 -39.83 6.40 20.53
C SER A 21 -38.92 6.55 21.76
N LEU A 22 -39.41 6.15 22.94
CA LEU A 22 -38.66 6.21 24.21
C LEU A 22 -37.62 5.09 24.37
N LEU A 23 -37.61 4.11 23.46
CA LEU A 23 -36.70 2.95 23.49
C LEU A 23 -35.49 3.08 22.55
N SER A 24 -35.11 4.30 22.18
CA SER A 24 -33.88 4.54 21.40
C SER A 24 -32.70 4.81 22.35
N VAL A 25 -32.19 3.75 22.98
CA VAL A 25 -30.95 3.83 23.77
C VAL A 25 -29.76 3.97 22.82
N SER A 26 -29.03 5.07 22.97
CA SER A 26 -27.80 5.40 22.25
C SER A 26 -26.68 4.39 22.56
N VAL A 27 -26.40 3.49 21.62
CA VAL A 27 -25.18 2.65 21.65
C VAL A 27 -24.16 3.26 20.70
N GLY A 28 -23.15 3.92 21.26
CA GLY A 28 -22.08 4.56 20.52
C GLY A 28 -20.85 4.84 21.38
N ALA A 29 -20.47 3.91 22.26
CA ALA A 29 -19.19 4.00 22.96
C ALA A 29 -18.04 3.57 22.04
N GLN A 30 -17.66 4.41 21.08
CA GLN A 30 -16.35 4.28 20.43
C GLN A 30 -15.29 4.72 21.44
N LYS A 31 -14.81 3.76 22.23
CA LYS A 31 -13.66 3.95 23.11
C LYS A 31 -12.42 4.15 22.23
N ASN A 32 -11.99 5.40 22.11
CA ASN A 32 -10.69 5.73 21.52
C ASN A 32 -9.62 5.05 22.40
N ILE A 33 -8.92 4.05 21.88
CA ILE A 33 -7.82 3.40 22.60
C ILE A 33 -6.66 4.40 22.57
N ILE A 34 -6.61 5.28 23.57
CA ILE A 34 -5.44 6.11 23.82
C ILE A 34 -4.38 5.14 24.33
N ILE A 35 -3.48 4.72 23.43
CA ILE A 35 -2.28 3.98 23.80
C ILE A 35 -1.39 4.99 24.53
N GLU A 36 -1.51 5.06 25.84
CA GLU A 36 -0.54 5.76 26.70
C GLU A 36 0.75 4.92 26.73
N SER A 37 1.54 5.07 25.67
CA SER A 37 2.91 4.59 25.64
C SER A 37 3.74 5.38 26.63
N GLN A 38 4.67 4.71 27.30
CA GLN A 38 5.60 5.40 28.19
C GLN A 38 6.45 6.37 27.36
N PRO A 39 6.70 7.60 27.84
CA PRO A 39 7.50 8.60 27.11
C PRO A 39 8.90 8.11 26.71
N SER A 40 9.44 7.13 27.42
CA SER A 40 10.70 6.45 27.11
C SER A 40 10.60 5.59 25.85
N VAL A 41 9.52 4.82 25.69
CA VAL A 41 9.23 3.97 24.54
C VAL A 41 8.99 4.84 23.30
N ASP A 42 8.24 5.94 23.45
CA ASP A 42 8.02 6.89 22.35
C ASP A 42 9.31 7.56 21.90
N LYS A 43 10.19 7.94 22.84
CA LYS A 43 11.52 8.47 22.51
C LYS A 43 12.39 7.44 21.81
N LEU A 44 12.33 6.17 22.21
CA LEU A 44 13.07 5.08 21.59
C LEU A 44 12.55 4.80 20.18
N MET A 45 11.23 4.75 20.01
CA MET A 45 10.57 4.60 18.72
C MET A 45 10.89 5.78 17.81
N ASN A 46 10.81 7.01 18.32
CA ASN A 46 11.17 8.21 17.57
C ASN A 46 12.65 8.23 17.18
N ARG A 47 13.56 7.77 18.06
CA ARG A 47 14.98 7.59 17.74
C ARG A 47 15.22 6.50 16.70
N PHE A 48 14.53 5.37 16.80
CA PHE A 48 14.61 4.29 15.82
C PHE A 48 14.12 4.77 14.44
N ILE A 49 12.99 5.48 14.41
CA ILE A 49 12.44 6.11 13.21
C ILE A 49 13.40 7.19 12.69
N SER A 50 13.96 8.06 13.54
CA SER A 50 14.88 9.12 13.11
C SER A 50 16.21 8.57 12.59
N ASN A 51 16.74 7.53 13.22
CA ASN A 51 17.97 6.86 12.80
C ASN A 51 17.74 6.06 11.52
N GLY A 52 16.60 5.37 11.38
CA GLY A 52 16.21 4.72 10.13
C GLY A 52 15.93 5.69 8.99
N LYS A 53 15.52 6.93 9.30
CA LYS A 53 15.37 8.05 8.34
C LYS A 53 16.71 8.66 7.93
N ALA A 54 17.79 8.45 8.68
CA ALA A 54 19.12 8.90 8.33
C ALA A 54 19.75 7.97 7.27
N THR A 55 19.19 7.99 6.05
CA THR A 55 19.87 7.56 4.81
C THR A 55 20.68 6.25 4.87
N GLU A 56 20.14 5.19 5.47
CA GLU A 56 20.71 3.85 5.26
C GLU A 56 20.29 3.38 3.86
N THR A 57 21.11 3.69 2.86
CA THR A 57 21.05 3.06 1.54
C THR A 57 21.74 1.70 1.64
N ILE A 58 21.01 0.64 1.32
CA ILE A 58 21.54 -0.72 1.25
C ILE A 58 21.86 -1.00 -0.21
N LYS A 59 23.04 -1.57 -0.45
CA LYS A 59 23.42 -2.02 -1.78
C LYS A 59 22.69 -3.32 -2.11
N ALA A 60 21.95 -3.33 -3.22
CA ALA A 60 21.20 -4.49 -3.69
C ALA A 60 21.44 -4.75 -5.17
N TRP A 61 21.32 -6.00 -5.58
CA TRP A 61 21.22 -6.39 -6.98
C TRP A 61 19.80 -6.18 -7.46
N ARG A 62 19.66 -5.67 -8.68
CA ARG A 62 18.37 -5.46 -9.36
C ARG A 62 18.48 -5.91 -10.79
N ILE A 63 17.35 -6.07 -11.47
CA ILE A 63 17.32 -6.36 -12.91
C ILE A 63 16.82 -5.12 -13.63
N GLN A 64 17.58 -4.62 -14.58
CA GLN A 64 17.17 -3.55 -15.48
C GLN A 64 16.54 -4.17 -16.72
N ILE A 65 15.25 -3.91 -16.97
CA ILE A 65 14.49 -4.59 -18.04
C ILE A 65 14.53 -3.84 -19.37
N ILE A 66 14.66 -2.50 -19.33
CA ILE A 66 14.75 -1.66 -20.52
C ILE A 66 15.63 -0.43 -20.25
N THR A 67 16.26 0.07 -21.30
CA THR A 67 16.92 1.38 -21.37
C THR A 67 16.56 1.99 -22.71
N THR A 68 15.85 3.11 -22.69
CA THR A 68 15.30 3.75 -23.89
C THR A 68 15.29 5.27 -23.70
N ASP A 69 15.42 6.03 -24.78
CA ASP A 69 15.21 7.48 -24.80
C ASP A 69 13.72 7.85 -25.02
N ASP A 70 12.89 6.90 -25.46
CA ASP A 70 11.45 7.09 -25.60
C ASP A 70 10.71 6.72 -24.31
N ARG A 71 10.05 7.71 -23.72
CA ARG A 71 9.19 7.55 -22.55
C ARG A 71 8.05 6.54 -22.78
N ARG A 72 7.49 6.47 -24.00
CA ARG A 72 6.38 5.57 -24.33
C ARG A 72 6.80 4.11 -24.29
N GLU A 73 8.00 3.80 -24.77
CA GLU A 73 8.55 2.44 -24.68
C GLU A 73 8.79 2.04 -23.23
N MET A 74 9.27 2.97 -22.40
CA MET A 74 9.41 2.74 -20.96
C MET A 74 8.07 2.43 -20.30
N GLU A 75 7.02 3.23 -20.56
CA GLU A 75 5.68 3.03 -19.99
C GLU A 75 5.04 1.73 -20.46
N ALA A 76 5.22 1.36 -21.73
CA ALA A 76 4.76 0.08 -22.26
C ALA A 76 5.45 -1.10 -21.55
N ALA A 77 6.78 -1.05 -21.40
CA ALA A 77 7.53 -2.09 -20.68
C ALA A 77 7.09 -2.22 -19.22
N MET A 78 6.84 -1.09 -18.54
CA MET A 78 6.30 -1.07 -17.18
C MET A 78 4.93 -1.73 -17.12
N SER A 79 4.01 -1.37 -18.01
CA SER A 79 2.66 -1.95 -18.06
C SER A 79 2.70 -3.46 -18.28
N THR A 80 3.50 -3.93 -19.25
CA THR A 80 3.69 -5.35 -19.51
C THR A 80 4.26 -6.08 -18.30
N PHE A 81 5.26 -5.50 -17.63
CA PHE A 81 5.86 -6.11 -16.44
C PHE A 81 4.87 -6.20 -15.28
N SER A 82 4.14 -5.14 -14.97
CA SER A 82 3.15 -5.11 -13.87
C SER A 82 2.04 -6.14 -14.05
N VAL A 83 1.63 -6.44 -15.28
CA VAL A 83 0.61 -7.46 -15.56
C VAL A 83 1.16 -8.87 -15.31
N MET A 84 2.40 -9.14 -15.71
CA MET A 84 3.00 -10.47 -15.56
C MET A 84 3.50 -10.75 -14.14
N TYR A 85 3.96 -9.72 -13.43
CA TYR A 85 4.62 -9.84 -12.13
C TYR A 85 4.08 -8.78 -11.14
N PRO A 86 2.81 -8.90 -10.70
CA PRO A 86 2.17 -7.91 -9.83
C PRO A 86 2.84 -7.79 -8.45
N ASP A 87 3.46 -8.87 -7.96
CA ASP A 87 4.07 -8.93 -6.63
C ASP A 87 5.53 -8.45 -6.59
N ILE A 88 6.09 -8.04 -7.74
CA ILE A 88 7.50 -7.63 -7.83
C ILE A 88 7.59 -6.12 -7.95
N ASN A 89 8.31 -5.52 -7.01
CA ASN A 89 8.61 -4.09 -7.04
C ASN A 89 9.28 -3.67 -8.35
N MET A 90 8.78 -2.58 -8.92
CA MET A 90 9.30 -1.95 -10.13
C MET A 90 9.41 -0.45 -9.90
N ASP A 91 10.50 0.13 -10.37
CA ASP A 91 10.70 1.57 -10.43
C ASP A 91 11.41 1.95 -11.73
N TRP A 92 11.36 3.23 -12.04
CA TRP A 92 12.08 3.79 -13.17
C TRP A 92 12.84 5.03 -12.74
N LYS A 93 13.91 5.33 -13.47
CA LYS A 93 14.67 6.56 -13.29
C LYS A 93 15.08 7.14 -14.63
N HIS A 94 15.13 8.46 -14.69
CA HIS A 94 15.65 9.19 -15.83
C HIS A 94 17.13 9.51 -15.60
N VAL A 95 18.00 8.86 -16.36
CA VAL A 95 19.44 9.12 -16.41
C VAL A 95 19.73 9.69 -17.80
N VAL A 96 19.74 11.02 -17.88
CA VAL A 96 19.82 11.75 -19.16
C VAL A 96 20.87 11.13 -20.10
N PRO A 97 20.50 10.78 -21.35
CA PRO A 97 19.20 11.01 -22.01
C PRO A 97 18.17 9.86 -21.87
N TYR A 98 18.45 8.83 -21.07
CA TYR A 98 17.70 7.57 -21.08
C TYR A 98 16.81 7.35 -19.86
N TYR A 99 15.66 6.74 -20.09
CA TYR A 99 14.81 6.11 -19.10
C TYR A 99 15.26 4.67 -18.84
N GLN A 100 15.46 4.33 -17.58
CA GLN A 100 15.82 2.98 -17.13
C GLN A 100 14.74 2.44 -16.20
N VAL A 101 14.23 1.24 -16.49
CA VAL A 101 13.29 0.54 -15.60
C VAL A 101 14.02 -0.59 -14.90
N ARG A 102 13.89 -0.64 -13.57
CA ARG A 102 14.52 -1.64 -12.71
C ARG A 102 13.48 -2.34 -11.87
N ILE A 103 13.74 -3.61 -11.59
CA ILE A 103 12.81 -4.46 -10.85
C ILE A 103 13.54 -5.22 -9.75
N GLY A 104 12.77 -5.54 -8.72
CA GLY A 104 13.16 -6.39 -7.61
C GLY A 104 14.31 -5.85 -6.78
N TYR A 105 14.56 -6.57 -5.70
CA TYR A 105 15.69 -6.36 -4.80
C TYR A 105 16.25 -7.74 -4.44
N PHE A 106 17.50 -7.98 -4.81
CA PHE A 106 18.17 -9.25 -4.61
C PHE A 106 19.43 -9.02 -3.79
N GLU A 107 19.64 -9.82 -2.75
CA GLU A 107 20.84 -9.73 -1.92
C GLU A 107 22.09 -10.14 -2.70
N ASN A 108 21.96 -11.18 -3.53
CA ASN A 108 23.06 -11.85 -4.20
C ASN A 108 22.77 -12.06 -5.68
N LYS A 109 23.80 -11.94 -6.52
CA LYS A 109 23.71 -12.20 -7.96
C LYS A 109 23.16 -13.60 -8.28
N ASN A 110 23.52 -14.61 -7.46
CA ASN A 110 23.03 -15.98 -7.66
C ASN A 110 21.52 -16.12 -7.45
N LYS A 111 20.90 -15.29 -6.60
CA LYS A 111 19.44 -15.28 -6.38
C LYS A 111 18.70 -14.63 -7.54
N LEU A 112 19.32 -13.63 -8.18
CA LEU A 112 18.74 -12.93 -9.33
C LEU A 112 18.80 -13.75 -10.63
N MET A 113 19.80 -14.63 -10.77
CA MET A 113 20.14 -15.24 -12.07
C MET A 113 19.01 -16.13 -12.64
N PRO A 114 18.37 -17.02 -11.86
CA PRO A 114 17.28 -17.85 -12.39
C PRO A 114 16.11 -17.00 -12.91
N PHE A 115 15.73 -15.97 -12.14
CA PHE A 115 14.66 -15.07 -12.53
C PHE A 115 15.02 -14.22 -13.76
N LEU A 116 16.27 -13.75 -13.85
CA LEU A 116 16.77 -13.06 -15.04
C LEU A 116 16.66 -13.92 -16.30
N LEU A 117 16.97 -15.22 -16.23
CA LEU A 117 16.87 -16.12 -17.38
C LEU A 117 15.44 -16.31 -17.86
N GLU A 118 14.48 -16.38 -16.94
CA GLU A 118 13.06 -16.40 -17.28
C GLU A 118 12.63 -15.08 -17.91
N LEU A 119 12.99 -13.97 -17.27
CA LEU A 119 12.62 -12.63 -17.69
C LEU A 119 13.13 -12.29 -19.10
N LYS A 120 14.32 -12.78 -19.46
CA LYS A 120 14.92 -12.61 -20.78
C LYS A 120 14.10 -13.15 -21.94
N LYS A 121 13.15 -14.06 -21.68
CA LYS A 121 12.22 -14.56 -22.70
C LYS A 121 11.27 -13.46 -23.18
N THR A 122 10.86 -12.55 -22.29
CA THR A 122 9.95 -11.44 -22.60
C THR A 122 10.68 -10.10 -22.72
N PHE A 123 11.78 -9.92 -21.98
CA PHE A 123 12.62 -8.72 -21.98
C PHE A 123 14.06 -9.09 -22.33
N PRO A 124 14.40 -9.27 -23.63
CA PRO A 124 15.74 -9.72 -24.04
C PRO A 124 16.89 -8.82 -23.56
N SER A 125 16.61 -7.52 -23.42
CA SER A 125 17.54 -6.50 -22.94
C SER A 125 17.75 -6.52 -21.41
N ALA A 126 17.14 -7.46 -20.69
CA ALA A 126 17.24 -7.54 -19.25
C ALA A 126 18.69 -7.80 -18.79
N THR A 127 19.20 -6.96 -17.89
CA THR A 127 20.57 -7.03 -17.38
C THR A 127 20.64 -6.90 -15.86
N PRO A 128 21.58 -7.59 -15.19
CA PRO A 128 21.79 -7.42 -13.76
C PRO A 128 22.52 -6.10 -13.48
N VAL A 129 21.99 -5.31 -12.56
CA VAL A 129 22.59 -4.03 -12.14
C VAL A 129 22.74 -3.97 -10.63
N TYR A 130 23.75 -3.25 -10.16
CA TYR A 130 23.97 -3.00 -8.74
C TYR A 130 23.48 -1.59 -8.40
N ASP A 131 22.67 -1.46 -7.35
CA ASP A 131 22.01 -0.20 -7.01
C ASP A 131 22.01 0.08 -5.50
N ASN A 132 21.99 1.37 -5.15
CA ASN A 132 21.82 1.80 -3.76
C ASN A 132 20.34 2.05 -3.52
N VAL A 133 19.71 1.17 -2.74
CA VAL A 133 18.27 1.16 -2.48
C VAL A 133 18.01 1.66 -1.06
N SER A 134 16.98 2.47 -0.86
CA SER A 134 16.61 2.89 0.49
C SER A 134 16.12 1.69 1.32
N LYS A 135 16.54 1.59 2.59
CA LYS A 135 16.08 0.51 3.49
C LYS A 135 14.56 0.41 3.58
N ARG A 136 13.85 1.54 3.43
CA ARG A 136 12.38 1.60 3.41
C ARG A 136 11.78 0.78 2.27
N SER A 137 12.41 0.79 1.10
CA SER A 137 11.93 0.06 -0.09
C SER A 137 12.00 -1.46 0.06
N LEU A 138 12.76 -1.97 1.05
CA LEU A 138 12.86 -3.41 1.34
C LEU A 138 11.78 -3.90 2.30
N VAL A 139 11.18 -3.01 3.09
CA VAL A 139 10.23 -3.36 4.16
C VAL A 139 8.77 -3.22 3.71
N SER A 140 8.53 -2.55 2.57
CA SER A 140 7.19 -2.29 2.06
C SER A 140 6.63 -3.39 1.15
N ASN A 141 7.19 -4.61 1.17
CA ASN A 141 6.80 -5.72 0.32
C ASN A 141 6.08 -6.82 1.09
#